data_AF-A0A9P0DXQ7-F1
#
_entry.id   AF-A0A9P0DXQ7-F1
#
_cell.length_a   1.000
_cell.length_b   1.000
_cell.length_c   1.000
_cell.angle_alpha   90.00
_cell.angle_beta   90.00
_cell.angle_gamma   90.00
#
_symmetry.space_group_name_H-M   'P 1'
#
loop_
_entity.id
_entity.type
_entity.pdbx_description
1 polymer ?
#
loop_
_entity_poly.entity_id
_entity_poly.type
_entity_poly.pdbx_seq_one_letter_code
_entity_poly.pdbx_strand_id
1 'polypeptide(L)'
;MDVQKLILNEINKRMGSIEQVSSLAISTILDPRFKKLHFEDHLACSNAIGKIKEMMKMDLLDENINVESGSENLEKVSEDFSLWSDHHNLVQRNLKSNENEEKITDELSIRLAI
;
A
#
# COMPACT_ATOMS: atom_id res chain seq x y z
N MET A 1 -36.62 -13.52 5.39
CA MET A 1 -36.18 -12.22 5.95
C MET A 1 -35.17 -12.43 7.09
N ASP A 2 -35.31 -13.47 7.92
CA ASP A 2 -34.43 -13.70 9.07
C ASP A 2 -33.00 -14.12 8.72
N VAL A 3 -32.81 -14.97 7.71
CA VAL A 3 -31.48 -15.46 7.30
C VAL A 3 -30.56 -14.31 6.86
N GLN A 4 -31.07 -13.39 6.04
CA GLN A 4 -30.31 -12.21 5.61
C GLN A 4 -29.89 -11.35 6.80
N LYS A 5 -30.79 -11.13 7.76
CA LYS A 5 -30.52 -10.35 8.98
C LYS A 5 -29.46 -11.02 9.86
N LEU A 6 -29.54 -12.34 10.01
CA LEU A 6 -28.56 -13.13 10.77
C LEU A 6 -27.17 -13.06 10.12
N ILE A 7 -27.10 -13.20 8.80
CA ILE A 7 -25.84 -13.08 8.04
C ILE A 7 -25.23 -11.69 8.23
N LEU A 8 -26.01 -10.63 8.04
CA LEU A 8 -25.52 -9.26 8.18
C LEU A 8 -25.01 -8.98 9.60
N ASN A 9 -25.70 -9.51 10.61
CA ASN A 9 -25.29 -9.36 12.00
C ASN A 9 -23.96 -10.07 12.29
N GLU A 10 -23.76 -11.28 11.77
CA GLU A 10 -22.51 -12.03 11.96
C GLU A 10 -21.33 -11.42 11.18
N ILE A 11 -21.59 -10.84 9.99
CA ILE A 11 -20.61 -10.06 9.23
C ILE A 11 -20.20 -8.84 10.02
N ASN A 12 -21.15 -8.01 10.47
CA ASN A 12 -20.85 -6.80 11.25
C ASN A 12 -20.13 -7.12 12.56
N LYS A 13 -20.50 -8.21 13.23
CA LYS A 13 -19.83 -8.65 14.47
C LYS A 13 -18.34 -8.98 14.27
N ARG A 14 -17.95 -9.52 13.09
CA ARG A 14 -16.57 -9.94 12.80
C ARG A 14 -15.77 -8.89 12.04
N MET A 15 -16.42 -8.16 11.15
CA MET A 15 -15.78 -7.25 10.20
C MET A 15 -16.11 -5.78 10.45
N GLY A 16 -17.11 -5.45 11.28
CA GLY A 16 -17.51 -4.06 11.54
C GLY A 16 -16.47 -3.22 12.28
N SER A 17 -15.45 -3.84 12.87
CA SER A 17 -14.32 -3.13 13.50
C SER A 17 -12.97 -3.52 12.88
N ILE A 18 -12.98 -4.03 11.65
CA ILE A 18 -11.79 -4.54 10.96
C ILE A 18 -10.71 -3.46 10.80
N GLU A 19 -11.12 -2.21 10.59
CA GLU A 19 -10.23 -1.05 10.46
C GLU A 19 -9.48 -0.71 11.75
N GLN A 20 -10.01 -1.12 12.92
CA GLN A 20 -9.35 -0.92 14.22
C GLN A 20 -8.28 -1.98 14.50
N VAL A 21 -8.33 -3.12 13.79
CA VAL A 21 -7.34 -4.19 13.91
C VAL A 21 -6.10 -3.78 13.13
N SER A 22 -5.04 -3.38 13.85
CA SER A 22 -3.88 -2.71 13.24
C SER A 22 -3.21 -3.50 12.12
N SER A 23 -3.04 -4.82 12.29
CA SER A 23 -2.44 -5.66 11.25
C SER A 23 -3.27 -5.66 9.96
N LEU A 24 -4.60 -5.81 10.07
CA LEU A 24 -5.50 -5.79 8.92
C LEU A 24 -5.56 -4.39 8.28
N ALA A 25 -5.66 -3.35 9.10
CA ALA A 25 -5.67 -1.96 8.64
C ALA A 25 -4.39 -1.63 7.85
N ILE A 26 -3.23 -2.00 8.38
CA ILE A 26 -1.94 -1.79 7.71
C ILE A 26 -1.86 -2.59 6.41
N SER A 27 -2.24 -3.88 6.42
CA SER A 27 -2.26 -4.70 5.20
C SER A 27 -3.16 -4.13 4.11
N THR A 28 -4.33 -3.59 4.47
CA THR A 28 -5.25 -2.93 3.53
C THR A 28 -4.63 -1.68 2.92
N ILE A 29 -3.95 -0.86 3.72
CA ILE A 29 -3.29 0.37 3.24
C ILE A 29 -2.12 0.05 2.29
N LEU A 30 -1.35 -1.00 2.61
CA LEU A 30 -0.18 -1.41 1.82
C LEU A 30 -0.57 -2.15 0.53
N ASP A 31 -1.77 -2.73 0.46
CA ASP A 31 -2.30 -3.31 -0.78
C ASP A 31 -2.66 -2.19 -1.78
N PRO A 32 -1.99 -2.10 -2.95
CA PRO A 32 -2.23 -1.04 -3.92
C PRO A 32 -3.66 -1.00 -4.46
N ARG A 33 -4.41 -2.10 -4.34
CA ARG A 33 -5.80 -2.20 -4.80
C ARG A 33 -6.78 -1.51 -3.85
N PHE A 34 -6.45 -1.43 -2.56
CA PHE A 34 -7.38 -0.94 -1.54
C PHE A 34 -6.97 0.42 -0.98
N LYS A 35 -5.71 0.57 -0.55
CA LYS A 35 -5.16 1.80 0.01
C LYS A 35 -6.09 2.41 1.07
N LYS A 36 -6.39 3.72 0.96
CA LYS A 36 -7.31 4.46 1.82
C LYS A 36 -8.79 4.31 1.43
N LEU A 37 -9.08 3.80 0.23
CA LEU A 37 -10.42 3.85 -0.37
C LEU A 37 -11.47 3.06 0.43
N HIS A 38 -11.03 2.02 1.14
CA HIS A 38 -11.90 1.12 1.89
C HIS A 38 -11.93 1.38 3.40
N PHE A 39 -11.50 2.57 3.83
CA PHE A 39 -11.65 3.01 5.21
C PHE A 39 -12.86 3.92 5.35
N GLU A 40 -13.83 3.49 6.13
CA GLU A 40 -14.97 4.32 6.56
C GLU A 40 -14.60 5.18 7.78
N ASP A 41 -13.71 4.70 8.66
CA ASP A 41 -13.18 5.45 9.79
C ASP A 41 -11.84 6.13 9.44
N HIS A 42 -11.92 7.44 9.20
CA HIS A 42 -10.75 8.27 8.93
C HIS A 42 -9.71 8.28 10.06
N LEU A 43 -10.14 8.13 11.32
CA LEU A 43 -9.23 8.08 12.46
C LEU A 43 -8.44 6.77 12.48
N ALA A 44 -9.11 5.65 12.21
CA ALA A 44 -8.46 4.35 12.06
C ALA A 44 -7.43 4.35 10.93
N CYS A 45 -7.79 4.94 9.78
CA CYS A 45 -6.88 5.12 8.66
C CYS A 45 -5.64 5.94 9.04
N SER A 46 -5.83 7.10 9.68
CA SER A 46 -4.74 7.96 10.15
C SER A 46 -3.82 7.22 11.13
N ASN A 47 -4.39 6.48 12.08
CA ASN A 47 -3.65 5.68 13.04
C ASN A 47 -2.81 4.60 12.35
N ALA A 48 -3.37 3.90 11.36
CA ALA A 48 -2.65 2.87 10.61
C ALA A 48 -1.49 3.48 9.79
N ILE A 49 -1.69 4.62 9.13
CA ILE A 49 -0.61 5.35 8.44
C ILE A 49 0.48 5.78 9.43
N GLY A 50 0.10 6.27 10.61
CA GLY A 50 1.04 6.63 11.67
C GLY A 50 1.93 5.46 12.08
N LYS A 51 1.33 4.28 12.27
CA LYS A 51 2.06 3.05 12.60
C LYS A 51 3.00 2.61 11.49
N ILE A 52 2.60 2.70 10.22
CA ILE A 52 3.49 2.39 9.09
C ILE A 52 4.71 3.32 9.11
N LYS A 53 4.49 4.62 9.33
CA LYS A 53 5.58 5.61 9.43
C LYS A 53 6.51 5.34 10.60
N GLU A 54 5.98 4.84 11.70
CA GLU A 54 6.79 4.44 12.87
C GLU A 54 7.64 3.20 12.57
N MET A 55 7.06 2.18 11.95
CA MET A 55 7.78 0.96 11.53
C MET A 55 8.95 1.30 10.61
N MET A 56 8.71 2.13 9.58
CA MET A 56 9.77 2.57 8.66
C MET A 56 10.89 3.35 9.36
N LYS A 57 10.58 4.11 10.42
CA LYS A 57 11.61 4.82 11.19
C LYS A 57 12.46 3.89 12.06
N MET A 58 11.89 2.79 12.54
CA MET A 58 12.62 1.79 13.32
C MET A 58 13.63 1.07 12.41
N ASP A 59 13.25 0.73 11.18
CA ASP A 59 14.13 0.09 10.19
C ASP A 59 15.34 0.99 9.86
N LEU A 60 15.14 2.30 9.73
CA LEU A 60 16.24 3.27 9.48
C LEU A 60 17.21 3.42 10.66
N LEU A 61 16.79 3.09 11.88
CA LEU A 61 17.67 3.09 13.06
C LEU A 61 18.48 1.78 13.12
N ASP A 62 17.91 0.66 12.70
CA ASP A 62 18.58 -0.63 12.56
C ASP A 62 19.56 -0.68 11.37
N GLU A 63 19.32 0.12 10.31
CA GLU A 63 20.24 0.27 9.15
C GLU A 63 21.59 0.95 9.46
N ASN A 64 21.84 1.40 10.70
CA ASN A 64 23.22 1.70 11.12
C ASN A 64 24.09 0.43 11.26
N ILE A 65 23.53 -0.76 10.99
CA ILE A 65 24.26 -2.01 10.82
C ILE A 65 24.37 -2.32 9.31
N ASN A 66 25.34 -1.64 8.66
CA ASN A 66 26.07 -2.02 7.45
C ASN A 66 25.31 -2.86 6.38
N VAL A 67 24.64 -2.19 5.44
CA VAL A 67 24.26 -2.82 4.15
C VAL A 67 25.24 -2.32 3.08
N GLU A 68 26.23 -3.15 2.77
CA GLU A 68 27.01 -3.02 1.54
C GLU A 68 26.07 -3.16 0.34
N SER A 69 26.13 -2.18 -0.55
CA SER A 69 25.39 -2.12 -1.81
C SER A 69 25.78 -3.30 -2.71
N GLY A 70 24.93 -4.32 -2.75
CA GLY A 70 25.00 -5.43 -3.70
C GLY A 70 24.48 -4.98 -5.06
N SER A 71 25.35 -4.35 -5.84
CA SER A 71 25.14 -4.18 -7.29
C SER A 71 25.33 -5.53 -7.96
N GLU A 72 24.23 -6.25 -8.22
CA GLU A 72 24.22 -7.44 -9.06
C GLU A 72 23.83 -7.07 -10.49
N ASN A 73 24.77 -7.36 -11.40
CA ASN A 73 24.71 -7.17 -12.83
C ASN A 73 23.40 -7.74 -13.43
N LEU A 74 22.60 -6.89 -14.07
CA LEU A 74 21.52 -7.35 -14.94
C LEU A 74 22.10 -7.88 -16.27
N GLU A 75 22.23 -9.19 -16.37
CA GLU A 75 22.33 -9.88 -17.66
C GLU A 75 21.01 -9.75 -18.43
N LYS A 76 21.13 -9.45 -19.73
CA LYS A 76 20.02 -9.30 -20.67
C LYS A 76 19.24 -10.61 -20.80
N VAL A 77 17.99 -10.63 -20.34
CA VAL A 77 17.05 -11.71 -20.62
C VAL A 77 16.00 -11.24 -21.63
N SER A 78 15.94 -11.98 -22.74
CA SER A 78 14.87 -12.21 -23.74
C SER A 78 13.61 -11.33 -23.71
N GLU A 79 13.14 -10.92 -24.90
CA GLU A 79 11.80 -10.38 -25.16
C GLU A 79 10.71 -11.44 -24.89
N ASP A 80 10.50 -11.77 -23.61
CA ASP A 80 9.44 -12.67 -23.19
C ASP A 80 8.16 -11.86 -22.95
N PHE A 81 7.07 -12.32 -23.54
CA PHE A 81 5.73 -11.78 -23.34
C PHE A 81 5.43 -11.67 -21.84
N SER A 82 5.39 -10.43 -21.33
CA SER A 82 4.99 -10.17 -19.96
C SER A 82 3.48 -9.99 -19.89
N LEU A 83 2.81 -10.79 -19.06
CA LEU A 83 1.37 -10.65 -18.76
C LEU A 83 1.01 -9.22 -18.32
N TRP A 84 1.98 -8.50 -17.78
CA TRP A 84 1.83 -7.16 -17.22
C TRP A 84 2.28 -6.05 -18.16
N SER A 85 2.59 -6.35 -19.42
CA SER A 85 3.05 -5.35 -20.41
C SER A 85 2.09 -4.19 -20.56
N ASP A 86 0.79 -4.48 -20.62
CA ASP A 86 -0.26 -3.47 -20.75
C ASP A 86 -0.41 -2.64 -19.46
N HIS A 87 -0.25 -3.28 -18.30
CA HIS A 87 -0.21 -2.60 -17.01
C HIS A 87 1.01 -1.69 -16.89
N HIS A 88 2.18 -2.14 -17.34
CA HIS A 88 3.42 -1.35 -17.32
C HIS A 88 3.30 -0.10 -18.20
N ASN A 89 2.73 -0.24 -19.40
CA ASN A 89 2.38 0.90 -20.24
C ASN A 89 1.37 1.84 -19.56
N LEU A 90 0.41 1.29 -18.83
CA LEU A 90 -0.61 2.05 -18.09
C LEU A 90 -0.02 2.87 -16.93
N VAL A 91 1.01 2.35 -16.26
CA VAL A 91 1.72 3.04 -15.17
C VAL A 91 2.62 4.13 -15.75
N GLN A 92 3.37 3.83 -16.81
CA GLN A 92 4.28 4.80 -17.45
C GLN A 92 3.56 6.04 -18.00
N ARG A 93 2.37 5.87 -18.60
CA ARG A 93 1.57 7.01 -19.09
C ARG A 93 1.06 7.92 -17.97
N ASN A 94 0.77 7.36 -16.79
CA ASN A 94 0.30 8.13 -15.64
C ASN A 94 1.46 8.84 -14.93
N LEU A 95 2.65 8.22 -14.94
CA LEU A 95 3.87 8.81 -14.39
C LEU A 95 4.30 10.07 -15.15
N LYS A 96 4.24 10.02 -16.50
CA LYS A 96 4.57 11.16 -17.37
C LYS A 96 3.62 12.36 -17.23
N SER A 97 2.40 12.16 -16.73
CA SER A 97 1.48 13.26 -16.44
C SER A 97 1.81 14.01 -15.13
N ASN A 98 2.64 13.43 -14.27
CA ASN A 98 3.00 13.98 -12.94
C ASN A 98 4.41 14.58 -12.86
N GLU A 99 5.20 14.56 -13.94
CA GLU A 99 6.56 15.14 -13.97
C GLU A 99 6.60 16.68 -13.86
N ASN A 100 5.44 17.36 -13.77
CA ASN A 100 5.36 18.82 -13.64
C ASN A 100 5.34 19.34 -12.19
N GLU A 101 5.35 18.49 -11.17
CA GLU A 101 5.41 18.91 -9.75
C GLU A 101 6.45 18.10 -8.96
N GLU A 102 7.72 18.43 -9.13
CA GLU A 102 8.76 17.99 -8.21
C GLU A 102 8.71 18.80 -6.91
N LYS A 103 8.20 18.17 -5.84
CA LYS A 103 8.61 18.46 -4.47
C LYS A 103 8.56 17.18 -3.67
N ILE A 104 9.67 16.84 -3.00
CA ILE A 104 9.87 15.60 -2.22
C ILE A 104 8.58 15.24 -1.48
N THR A 105 7.88 14.25 -2.04
CA THR A 105 6.66 13.70 -1.50
C THR A 105 7.06 12.34 -0.96
N ASP A 106 6.91 12.15 0.35
CA ASP A 106 7.05 10.88 1.07
C ASP A 106 6.56 9.71 0.18
N GLU A 107 7.36 8.66 -0.06
CA GLU A 107 7.03 7.59 -1.02
C GLU A 107 5.66 6.95 -0.68
N LEU A 108 5.35 6.87 0.61
CA LEU A 108 4.01 6.51 1.09
C LEU A 108 2.95 7.48 0.60
N SER A 109 3.21 8.78 0.68
CA SER A 109 2.30 9.82 0.18
C SER A 109 2.13 9.74 -1.34
N ILE A 110 3.18 9.40 -2.10
CA ILE A 110 3.08 9.14 -3.55
C ILE A 110 2.19 7.91 -3.82
N ARG A 111 2.38 6.81 -3.08
CA ARG A 111 1.57 5.59 -3.25
C ARG A 111 0.12 5.75 -2.79
N LEU A 112 -0.12 6.63 -1.82
CA LEU A 112 -1.42 6.92 -1.23
C LEU A 112 -2.17 8.11 -1.87
N ALA A 113 -1.60 8.75 -2.90
CA ALA A 113 -2.19 9.93 -3.56
C ALA A 113 -3.24 9.58 -4.63
N ILE A 114 -3.50 8.30 -4.89
CA ILE A 114 -4.55 7.80 -5.79
C ILE A 114 -5.45 6.86 -5.00
#